data_AF-A0A7W8XI70-F1
#
_entry.id   AF-A0A7W8XI70-F1
#
_cell.length_a   1.000
_cell.length_b   1.000
_cell.length_c   1.000
_cell.angle_alpha   90.00
_cell.angle_beta   90.00
_cell.angle_gamma   90.00
#
_symmetry.space_group_name_H-M   'P 1'
#
loop_
_entity.id
_entity.type
_entity.pdbx_description
1 polymer ?
#
loop_
_entity_poly.entity_id
_entity_poly.type
_entity_poly.pdbx_seq_one_letter_code
_entity_poly.pdbx_strand_id
1 'polypeptide(L)'
;MQPLVEIENLKAYYRAFLYGVDREVRAVDDISLTIARGEVYGVAGESSSGKTTLIKTIAGAIRPPLRVVSGSVKFHFGGGTQDLYAMTPEERVALRWKHLSYIMQGSMNVLNPVRRIRHSFTDFAFRHMKVSKSVFFEKVANHLQRLKLDPQLLDAYPHELSGGMRQRMTIALATILTPEFIIADEPTTALDVIVQRDVLTMIRDIQREMGSSFLFVTHDMGVHATVSDRIGIVYAGRLVEEAPTAKLFSAPLHPYTQHLVGSLPKIGDPSTRPSLEGRPPNLAVPPEGCRFHPRCPKRMDICSQKVPPLVTVEPGRRVACFAVTGDQL
;
A
#
# COMPACT_ATOMS: atom_id res chain seq x y z
N MET A 1 7.91 -13.62 -16.28
CA MET A 1 8.24 -12.18 -16.42
C MET A 1 8.81 -11.70 -15.10
N GLN A 2 9.90 -10.93 -15.09
CA GLN A 2 10.50 -10.44 -13.85
C GLN A 2 9.56 -9.42 -13.16
N PRO A 3 9.34 -9.50 -11.83
CA PRO A 3 8.53 -8.52 -11.12
C PRO A 3 9.20 -7.14 -11.14
N LEU A 4 8.43 -6.08 -10.87
CA LEU A 4 8.98 -4.73 -10.65
C LEU A 4 9.55 -4.58 -9.25
N VAL A 5 8.85 -5.14 -8.26
CA VAL A 5 9.24 -5.10 -6.84
C VAL A 5 9.22 -6.52 -6.30
N GLU A 6 10.29 -6.90 -5.61
CA GLU A 6 10.43 -8.19 -4.94
C GLU A 6 10.77 -7.95 -3.46
N ILE A 7 9.97 -8.55 -2.58
CA ILE A 7 10.12 -8.47 -1.13
C ILE A 7 10.31 -9.89 -0.61
N GLU A 8 11.39 -10.12 0.13
CA GLU A 8 11.75 -11.43 0.65
C GLU A 8 11.99 -11.37 2.15
N ASN A 9 11.24 -12.19 2.90
CA ASN A 9 11.38 -12.44 4.34
C ASN A 9 11.52 -11.16 5.17
N LEU A 10 10.76 -10.12 4.79
CA LEU A 10 10.89 -8.80 5.38
C LEU A 10 10.41 -8.83 6.82
N LYS A 11 11.27 -8.40 7.74
CA LYS A 11 10.95 -8.20 9.15
C LYS A 11 11.29 -6.77 9.53
N ALA A 12 10.31 -6.01 9.98
CA ALA A 12 10.50 -4.64 10.43
C ALA A 12 9.66 -4.34 11.67
N TYR A 13 10.34 -3.97 12.74
CA TYR A 13 9.79 -3.87 14.08
C TYR A 13 9.99 -2.46 14.64
N TYR A 14 9.05 -2.00 15.46
CA TYR A 14 9.30 -0.83 16.30
C TYR A 14 9.99 -1.30 17.57
N ARG A 15 11.21 -0.83 17.81
CA ARG A 15 11.98 -1.12 19.02
C ARG A 15 12.14 0.17 19.82
N ALA A 16 11.44 0.24 20.93
CA ALA A 16 11.45 1.40 21.81
C ALA A 16 12.03 0.99 23.16
N PHE A 17 13.04 1.73 23.59
CA PHE A 17 13.56 1.67 24.95
C PHE A 17 13.12 2.93 25.68
N LEU A 18 12.11 2.81 26.54
CA LEU A 18 11.62 3.93 27.37
C LEU A 18 11.60 3.50 28.83
N TYR A 19 12.16 4.36 29.70
CA TYR A 19 12.13 4.19 31.15
C TYR A 19 12.60 2.80 31.63
N GLY A 20 13.62 2.22 30.98
CA GLY A 20 14.15 0.90 31.33
C GLY A 20 13.35 -0.29 30.78
N VAL A 21 12.27 -0.05 30.02
CA VAL A 21 11.47 -1.10 29.39
C VAL A 21 11.83 -1.20 27.91
N ASP A 22 12.31 -2.38 27.49
CA ASP A 22 12.45 -2.72 26.08
C ASP A 22 11.12 -3.26 25.54
N ARG A 23 10.56 -2.58 24.54
CA ARG A 23 9.36 -3.04 23.83
C ARG A 23 9.66 -3.22 22.36
N GLU A 24 9.40 -4.43 21.87
CA GLU A 24 9.43 -4.77 20.46
C GLU A 24 8.00 -4.96 19.94
N VAL A 25 7.62 -4.23 18.90
CA VAL A 25 6.34 -4.39 18.20
C VAL A 25 6.60 -4.97 16.82
N ARG A 26 6.14 -6.20 16.59
CA ARG A 26 6.38 -6.96 15.35
C ARG A 26 5.36 -6.61 14.26
N ALA A 27 5.51 -5.41 13.72
CA ALA A 27 4.56 -4.79 12.78
C ALA A 27 4.65 -5.34 11.35
N VAL A 28 5.82 -5.76 10.89
CA VAL A 28 6.02 -6.56 9.67
C VAL A 28 6.88 -7.74 10.08
N ASP A 29 6.38 -8.96 9.96
CA ASP A 29 7.04 -10.16 10.46
C ASP A 29 6.97 -11.27 9.41
N ASP A 30 7.99 -11.34 8.57
CA ASP A 30 8.18 -12.38 7.54
C ASP A 30 7.18 -12.26 6.38
N ILE A 31 7.13 -11.07 5.78
CA ILE A 31 6.33 -10.82 4.58
C ILE A 31 7.20 -11.03 3.33
N SER A 32 6.74 -11.90 2.43
CA SER A 32 7.30 -12.10 1.09
C SER A 32 6.24 -11.91 0.01
N LEU A 33 6.44 -10.97 -0.91
CA LEU A 33 5.53 -10.69 -2.02
C LEU A 33 6.26 -10.10 -3.22
N THR A 34 5.61 -10.17 -4.38
CA THR A 34 6.11 -9.58 -5.62
C THR A 34 5.02 -8.70 -6.24
N ILE A 35 5.42 -7.61 -6.88
CA ILE A 35 4.54 -6.72 -7.62
C ILE A 35 4.99 -6.75 -9.08
N ALA A 36 4.10 -7.15 -9.99
CA ALA A 36 4.39 -7.21 -11.41
C ALA A 36 4.41 -5.82 -12.05
N ARG A 37 5.06 -5.71 -13.22
CA ARG A 37 5.07 -4.47 -14.01
C ARG A 37 3.66 -4.16 -14.52
N GLY A 38 3.26 -2.91 -14.38
CA GLY A 38 1.92 -2.44 -14.74
C GLY A 38 0.82 -3.03 -13.86
N GLU A 39 1.11 -3.62 -12.71
CA GLU A 39 0.09 -4.15 -11.80
C GLU A 39 -0.35 -3.10 -10.78
N VAL A 40 -1.65 -3.06 -10.47
CA VAL A 40 -2.15 -2.46 -9.22
C VAL A 40 -2.26 -3.55 -8.17
N TYR A 41 -1.24 -3.65 -7.33
CA TYR A 41 -1.21 -4.59 -6.21
C TYR A 41 -1.84 -3.96 -4.97
N GLY A 42 -2.96 -4.52 -4.52
CA GLY A 42 -3.68 -4.10 -3.33
C GLY A 42 -3.10 -4.72 -2.05
N VAL A 43 -2.99 -3.94 -0.97
CA VAL A 43 -2.78 -4.46 0.38
C VAL A 43 -3.93 -4.06 1.29
N ALA A 44 -4.65 -5.06 1.78
CA ALA A 44 -5.80 -4.89 2.66
C ALA A 44 -5.58 -5.54 4.02
N GLY A 45 -6.42 -5.18 4.98
CA GLY A 45 -6.39 -5.72 6.35
C GLY A 45 -6.97 -4.73 7.36
N GLU A 46 -7.31 -5.20 8.55
CA GLU A 46 -7.83 -4.39 9.66
C GLU A 46 -6.86 -3.26 10.02
N SER A 47 -7.35 -2.20 10.67
CA SER A 47 -6.50 -1.15 11.24
C SER A 47 -5.43 -1.75 12.15
N SER A 48 -4.22 -1.18 12.11
CA SER A 48 -3.07 -1.65 12.88
C SER A 48 -2.55 -3.06 12.55
N SER A 49 -2.93 -3.64 11.40
CA SER A 49 -2.39 -4.91 10.91
C SER A 49 -0.95 -4.85 10.38
N GLY A 50 -0.34 -3.66 10.26
CA GLY A 50 1.05 -3.51 9.79
C GLY A 50 1.21 -2.94 8.38
N LYS A 51 0.11 -2.67 7.65
CA LYS A 51 0.12 -2.15 6.28
C LYS A 51 0.97 -0.87 6.10
N THR A 52 0.75 0.14 6.93
CA THR A 52 1.53 1.39 6.90
C THR A 52 3.01 1.15 7.20
N THR A 53 3.34 0.18 8.05
CA THR A 53 4.74 -0.18 8.32
C THR A 53 5.38 -0.86 7.11
N LEU A 54 4.66 -1.77 6.45
CA LEU A 54 5.08 -2.39 5.20
C LEU A 54 5.34 -1.33 4.11
N ILE A 55 4.43 -0.37 3.94
CA ILE A 55 4.63 0.78 3.04
C ILE A 55 5.90 1.55 3.39
N LYS A 56 6.10 1.93 4.67
CA LYS A 56 7.27 2.69 5.09
C LYS A 56 8.57 1.94 4.79
N THR A 57 8.58 0.63 4.97
CA THR A 57 9.74 -0.21 4.65
C THR A 57 10.03 -0.24 3.15
N ILE A 58 9.00 -0.40 2.32
CA ILE A 58 9.15 -0.39 0.85
C ILE A 58 9.54 1.01 0.34
N ALA A 59 9.01 2.08 0.93
CA ALA A 59 9.35 3.46 0.58
C ALA A 59 10.74 3.90 1.09
N GLY A 60 11.41 3.08 1.90
CA GLY A 60 12.63 3.43 2.62
C GLY A 60 12.45 4.57 3.62
N ALA A 61 11.21 4.84 4.05
CA ALA A 61 10.84 5.89 5.00
C ALA A 61 11.00 5.41 6.45
N ILE A 62 12.16 4.82 6.74
CA ILE A 62 12.47 4.19 8.03
C ILE A 62 13.09 5.24 8.95
N ARG A 63 12.44 5.48 10.08
CA ARG A 63 12.92 6.37 11.14
C ARG A 63 12.73 5.70 12.50
N PRO A 64 13.62 5.91 13.48
CA PRO A 64 13.41 5.43 14.84
C PRO A 64 12.00 5.79 15.35
N PRO A 65 11.32 4.89 16.08
CA PRO A 65 11.81 3.59 16.57
C PRO A 65 11.69 2.42 15.59
N LEU A 66 11.28 2.64 14.33
CA LEU A 66 11.20 1.57 13.32
C LEU A 66 12.60 1.11 12.90
N ARG A 67 12.82 -0.21 12.87
CA ARG A 67 14.04 -0.85 12.37
C ARG A 67 13.67 -2.01 11.45
N VAL A 68 14.38 -2.14 10.34
CA VAL A 68 14.38 -3.36 9.53
C VAL A 68 15.34 -4.33 10.18
N VAL A 69 14.83 -5.51 10.54
CA VAL A 69 15.58 -6.55 11.25
C VAL A 69 16.20 -7.54 10.28
N SER A 70 15.48 -7.91 9.22
CA SER A 70 15.95 -8.81 8.18
C SER A 70 15.11 -8.67 6.91
N GLY A 71 15.57 -9.34 5.85
CA GLY A 71 14.89 -9.40 4.55
C GLY A 71 15.35 -8.32 3.58
N SER A 72 14.82 -8.36 2.36
CA SER A 72 15.21 -7.46 1.28
C SER A 72 14.00 -6.81 0.61
N VAL A 73 14.24 -5.64 0.00
CA VAL A 73 13.28 -4.99 -0.91
C VAL A 73 14.07 -4.63 -2.17
N LYS A 74 13.87 -5.41 -3.23
CA LYS A 74 14.55 -5.25 -4.51
C LYS A 74 13.62 -4.57 -5.50
N PHE A 75 14.15 -3.54 -6.16
CA PHE A 75 13.51 -2.85 -7.26
C PHE A 75 14.19 -3.23 -8.57
N HIS A 76 13.39 -3.55 -9.58
CA HIS A 76 13.86 -3.87 -10.91
C HIS A 76 13.62 -2.69 -11.87
N PHE A 77 14.15 -1.50 -11.56
CA PHE A 77 13.93 -0.30 -12.38
C PHE A 77 14.91 -0.21 -13.55
N GLY A 78 14.45 0.32 -14.69
CA GLY A 78 15.31 0.63 -15.84
C GLY A 78 16.16 -0.54 -16.38
N GLY A 79 15.78 -1.79 -16.12
CA GLY A 79 16.52 -2.99 -16.55
C GLY A 79 17.61 -3.48 -15.58
N GLY A 80 17.84 -2.79 -14.46
CA GLY A 80 18.75 -3.22 -13.39
C GLY A 80 18.00 -3.73 -12.15
N THR A 81 18.74 -4.33 -11.21
CA THR A 81 18.22 -4.74 -9.89
C THR A 81 18.92 -3.91 -8.82
N GLN A 82 18.15 -3.31 -7.92
CA GLN A 82 18.68 -2.51 -6.82
C GLN A 82 18.00 -2.89 -5.50
N ASP A 83 18.78 -3.32 -4.51
CA ASP A 83 18.28 -3.58 -3.15
C ASP A 83 18.26 -2.30 -2.33
N LEU A 84 17.07 -1.89 -1.89
CA LEU A 84 16.84 -0.68 -1.11
C LEU A 84 17.73 -0.58 0.14
N TYR A 85 17.97 -1.71 0.82
CA TYR A 85 18.72 -1.72 2.07
C TYR A 85 20.23 -1.78 1.86
N ALA A 86 20.68 -2.20 0.67
CA ALA A 86 22.08 -2.11 0.25
C ALA A 86 22.46 -0.73 -0.31
N MET A 87 21.48 0.08 -0.74
CA MET A 87 21.72 1.43 -1.28
C MET A 87 22.30 2.40 -0.25
N THR A 88 23.15 3.31 -0.71
CA THR A 88 23.58 4.50 0.05
C THR A 88 22.41 5.49 0.21
N PRO A 89 22.49 6.43 1.18
CA PRO A 89 21.49 7.49 1.32
C PRO A 89 21.25 8.31 0.03
N GLU A 90 22.32 8.60 -0.72
CA GLU A 90 22.28 9.36 -1.97
C GLU A 90 21.54 8.59 -3.07
N GLU A 91 21.81 7.29 -3.20
CA GLU A 91 21.12 6.40 -4.14
C GLU A 91 19.62 6.33 -3.84
N ARG A 92 19.24 6.23 -2.55
CA ARG A 92 17.83 6.25 -2.13
C ARG A 92 17.14 7.57 -2.46
N VAL A 93 17.85 8.70 -2.36
CA VAL A 93 17.32 10.02 -2.75
C VAL A 93 17.14 10.10 -4.26
N ALA A 94 18.09 9.57 -5.04
CA ALA A 94 18.02 9.53 -6.51
C ALA A 94 16.92 8.60 -7.04
N LEU A 95 16.63 7.52 -6.32
CA LEU A 95 15.53 6.59 -6.60
C LEU A 95 14.16 7.28 -6.47
N ARG A 96 13.99 8.05 -5.38
CA ARG A 96 12.75 8.78 -5.09
C ARG A 96 12.52 9.87 -6.11
N TRP A 97 11.25 10.10 -6.43
CA TRP A 97 10.77 11.05 -7.42
C TRP A 97 11.17 10.75 -8.86
N LYS A 98 12.18 9.91 -9.13
CA LYS A 98 12.50 9.44 -10.48
C LYS A 98 11.82 8.12 -10.81
N HIS A 99 12.00 7.10 -9.95
CA HIS A 99 11.46 5.75 -10.19
C HIS A 99 10.36 5.39 -9.17
N LEU A 100 10.45 5.94 -7.96
CA LEU A 100 9.51 5.68 -6.86
C LEU A 100 8.83 6.98 -6.41
N SER A 101 7.50 6.97 -6.34
CA SER A 101 6.71 8.04 -5.74
C SER A 101 5.81 7.52 -4.61
N TYR A 102 5.44 8.39 -3.68
CA TYR A 102 4.65 8.03 -2.51
C TYR A 102 3.54 9.06 -2.23
N ILE A 103 2.29 8.63 -2.39
CA ILE A 103 1.08 9.34 -1.98
C ILE A 103 0.75 8.87 -0.56
N MET A 104 1.16 9.67 0.43
CA MET A 104 1.02 9.32 1.86
C MET A 104 -0.41 9.48 2.38
N GLN A 105 -0.74 8.78 3.46
CA GLN A 105 -2.01 8.99 4.17
C GLN A 105 -2.15 10.46 4.59
N GLY A 106 -3.33 11.05 4.36
CA GLY A 106 -3.55 12.48 4.57
C GLY A 106 -2.75 13.35 3.60
N SER A 107 -2.45 12.84 2.40
CA SER A 107 -1.67 13.48 1.32
C SER A 107 -2.05 14.92 1.01
N MET A 108 -3.30 15.32 1.26
CA MET A 108 -3.74 16.70 1.07
C MET A 108 -2.95 17.69 1.95
N ASN A 109 -2.38 17.25 3.07
CA ASN A 109 -1.56 18.06 3.98
C ASN A 109 -0.14 18.33 3.44
N VAL A 110 0.27 17.68 2.34
CA VAL A 110 1.52 17.99 1.64
C VAL A 110 1.45 19.37 0.99
N LEU A 111 0.25 19.84 0.66
CA LEU A 111 0.03 21.17 0.10
C LEU A 111 0.06 22.22 1.22
N ASN A 112 1.10 23.05 1.24
CA ASN A 112 1.25 24.11 2.24
C ASN A 112 0.09 25.13 2.10
N PRO A 113 -0.77 25.32 3.13
CA PRO A 113 -2.01 26.07 3.01
C PRO A 113 -1.82 27.58 2.79
N VAL A 114 -0.63 28.11 3.08
CA VAL A 114 -0.27 29.53 2.91
C VAL A 114 0.58 29.81 1.66
N ARG A 115 0.76 28.82 0.78
CA ARG A 115 1.48 28.97 -0.49
C ARG A 115 0.60 28.50 -1.64
N ARG A 116 0.72 29.18 -2.78
CA ARG A 116 0.09 28.74 -4.04
C ARG A 116 0.58 27.36 -4.44
N ILE A 117 -0.28 26.59 -5.10
CA ILE A 117 -0.04 25.19 -5.49
C ILE A 117 1.20 25.02 -6.37
N ARG A 118 1.48 25.97 -7.27
CA ARG A 118 2.71 25.99 -8.09
C ARG A 118 4.01 25.80 -7.31
N HIS A 119 4.04 26.22 -6.05
CA HIS A 119 5.21 26.09 -5.20
C HIS A 119 5.46 24.65 -4.79
N SER A 120 4.41 23.84 -4.54
CA SER A 120 4.58 22.41 -4.26
C SER A 120 5.25 21.70 -5.43
N PHE A 121 4.84 22.00 -6.67
CA PHE A 121 5.52 21.46 -7.87
C PHE A 121 6.98 21.91 -7.95
N THR A 122 7.26 23.17 -7.65
CA THR A 122 8.63 23.70 -7.66
C THR A 122 9.50 23.02 -6.60
N ASP A 123 9.00 22.90 -5.37
CA ASP A 123 9.74 22.38 -4.23
C ASP A 123 10.07 20.88 -4.40
N PHE A 124 9.14 20.11 -4.96
CA PHE A 124 9.28 18.65 -5.10
C PHE A 124 9.84 18.19 -6.44
N ALA A 125 9.39 18.76 -7.58
CA ALA A 125 9.67 18.19 -8.90
C ALA A 125 10.73 18.95 -9.71
N PHE A 126 10.81 20.28 -9.58
CA PHE A 126 11.67 21.13 -10.44
C PHE A 126 13.14 20.69 -10.45
N ARG A 127 13.70 20.46 -9.26
CA ARG A 127 15.11 20.03 -9.09
C ARG A 127 15.45 18.69 -9.75
N HIS A 128 14.45 17.86 -10.01
CA HIS A 128 14.64 16.54 -10.63
C HIS A 128 14.54 16.58 -12.16
N MET A 129 13.94 17.63 -12.75
CA MET A 129 13.74 17.71 -14.21
C MET A 129 14.92 18.32 -14.98
N LYS A 130 15.78 19.11 -14.33
CA LYS A 130 16.94 19.77 -14.96
C LYS A 130 16.58 20.61 -16.20
N VAL A 131 15.49 21.38 -16.14
CA VAL A 131 15.01 22.27 -17.20
C VAL A 131 14.86 23.70 -16.70
N SER A 132 14.68 24.68 -17.60
CA SER A 132 14.37 26.06 -17.23
C SER A 132 13.01 26.15 -16.53
N LYS A 133 12.81 27.19 -15.72
CA LYS A 133 11.57 27.36 -14.94
C LYS A 133 10.32 27.53 -15.83
N SER A 134 10.46 28.17 -16.99
CA SER A 134 9.37 28.31 -17.97
C SER A 134 8.99 26.95 -18.56
N VAL A 135 9.96 26.17 -19.05
CA VAL A 135 9.73 24.81 -19.59
C VAL A 135 9.17 23.88 -18.51
N PHE A 136 9.60 24.03 -17.26
CA PHE A 136 9.05 23.29 -16.13
C PHE A 136 7.54 23.52 -15.97
N PHE A 137 7.09 24.78 -15.93
CA PHE A 137 5.67 25.07 -15.75
C PHE A 137 4.82 24.70 -16.96
N GLU A 138 5.36 24.75 -18.18
CA GLU A 138 4.70 24.19 -19.36
C GLU A 138 4.47 22.68 -19.21
N LYS A 139 5.49 21.93 -18.77
CA LYS A 139 5.36 20.49 -18.48
C LYS A 139 4.34 20.21 -17.39
N VAL A 140 4.33 21.01 -16.32
CA VAL A 140 3.34 20.89 -15.24
C VAL A 140 1.92 21.17 -15.76
N ALA A 141 1.71 22.24 -16.53
CA ALA A 141 0.42 22.57 -17.10
C ALA A 141 -0.09 21.47 -18.03
N ASN A 142 0.75 20.95 -18.92
CA ASN A 142 0.41 19.84 -19.81
C ASN A 142 0.05 18.58 -19.03
N HIS A 143 0.78 18.28 -17.94
CA HIS A 143 0.47 17.15 -17.07
C HIS A 143 -0.87 17.32 -16.37
N LEU A 144 -1.17 18.52 -15.86
CA LEU A 144 -2.49 18.80 -15.26
C LEU A 144 -3.62 18.62 -16.28
N GLN A 145 -3.46 19.12 -17.50
CA GLN A 145 -4.46 18.95 -18.57
C GLN A 145 -4.70 17.49 -18.90
N ARG A 146 -3.63 16.67 -19.01
CA ARG A 146 -3.75 15.22 -19.22
C ARG A 146 -4.56 14.55 -18.12
N LEU A 147 -4.38 15.01 -16.89
CA LEU A 147 -5.13 14.55 -15.72
C LEU A 147 -6.51 15.20 -15.57
N LYS A 148 -6.99 15.93 -16.59
CA LYS A 148 -8.26 16.65 -16.61
C LYS A 148 -8.39 17.66 -15.46
N LEU A 149 -7.27 18.29 -15.09
CA LEU A 149 -7.20 19.38 -14.12
C LEU A 149 -6.89 20.69 -14.84
N ASP A 150 -7.56 21.77 -14.44
CA ASP A 150 -7.30 23.10 -14.97
C ASP A 150 -5.93 23.63 -14.49
N PRO A 151 -4.98 23.97 -15.39
CA PRO A 151 -3.70 24.55 -15.01
C PRO A 151 -3.81 25.87 -14.24
N GLN A 152 -4.91 26.62 -14.35
CA GLN A 152 -5.12 27.85 -13.58
C GLN A 152 -5.10 27.60 -12.06
N LEU A 153 -5.41 26.38 -11.62
CA LEU A 153 -5.34 25.97 -10.23
C LEU A 153 -3.89 26.02 -9.67
N LEU A 154 -2.86 26.14 -10.50
CA LEU A 154 -1.49 26.41 -10.04
C LEU A 154 -1.36 27.74 -9.29
N ASP A 155 -2.26 28.70 -9.55
CA ASP A 155 -2.31 29.98 -8.86
C ASP A 155 -3.19 29.99 -7.61
N ALA A 156 -4.02 28.97 -7.43
CA ALA A 156 -4.86 28.85 -6.26
C ALA A 156 -4.04 28.43 -5.02
N TYR A 157 -4.60 28.72 -3.86
CA TYR A 157 -4.19 28.20 -2.57
C TYR A 157 -4.92 26.89 -2.26
N PRO A 158 -4.35 25.99 -1.44
CA PRO A 158 -4.98 24.71 -1.12
C PRO A 158 -6.36 24.84 -0.45
N HIS A 159 -6.61 25.92 0.31
CA HIS A 159 -7.89 26.16 0.95
C HIS A 159 -8.99 26.63 -0.01
N GLU A 160 -8.64 27.03 -1.23
CA GLU A 160 -9.60 27.37 -2.30
C GLU A 160 -10.07 26.13 -3.08
N LEU A 161 -9.48 24.95 -2.81
CA LEU A 161 -9.80 23.69 -3.46
C LEU A 161 -10.71 22.79 -2.60
N SER A 162 -11.67 22.14 -3.26
CA SER A 162 -12.39 21.00 -2.65
C SER A 162 -11.44 19.86 -2.26
N GLY A 163 -11.85 19.00 -1.32
CA GLY A 163 -11.04 17.85 -0.89
C GLY A 163 -10.64 16.96 -2.07
N GLY A 164 -11.57 16.68 -2.98
CA GLY A 164 -11.29 15.95 -4.22
C GLY A 164 -10.26 16.63 -5.11
N MET A 165 -10.36 17.94 -5.31
CA MET A 165 -9.38 18.68 -6.10
C MET A 165 -7.99 18.70 -5.45
N ARG A 166 -7.90 18.85 -4.12
CA ARG A 166 -6.63 18.73 -3.38
C ARG A 166 -6.01 17.36 -3.57
N GLN A 167 -6.81 16.30 -3.47
CA GLN A 167 -6.31 14.94 -3.66
C GLN A 167 -5.82 14.69 -5.08
N ARG A 168 -6.60 15.11 -6.09
CA ARG A 168 -6.19 15.03 -7.50
C ARG A 168 -4.91 15.83 -7.77
N MET A 169 -4.76 17.01 -7.15
CA MET A 169 -3.51 17.79 -7.22
C MET A 169 -2.32 17.07 -6.60
N THR A 170 -2.49 16.41 -5.45
CA THR A 170 -1.40 15.63 -4.86
C THR A 170 -1.03 14.41 -5.71
N ILE A 171 -2.01 13.75 -6.35
CA ILE A 171 -1.74 12.68 -7.31
C ILE A 171 -0.98 13.23 -8.54
N ALA A 172 -1.38 14.38 -9.06
CA ALA A 172 -0.69 15.04 -10.16
C ALA A 172 0.76 15.36 -9.80
N LEU A 173 1.00 15.90 -8.60
CA LEU A 173 2.33 16.13 -8.07
C LEU A 173 3.13 14.83 -7.97
N ALA A 174 2.55 13.75 -7.44
CA ALA A 174 3.23 12.47 -7.28
C ALA A 174 3.59 11.79 -8.61
N THR A 175 2.94 12.15 -9.71
CA THR A 175 3.05 11.47 -11.02
C THR A 175 3.73 12.30 -12.10
N ILE A 176 4.04 13.57 -11.82
CA ILE A 176 4.63 14.52 -12.78
C ILE A 176 5.96 14.05 -13.39
N LEU A 177 6.72 13.22 -12.67
CA LEU A 177 8.00 12.66 -13.13
C LEU A 177 7.86 11.23 -13.70
N THR A 178 6.63 10.78 -13.96
CA THR A 178 6.32 9.46 -14.56
C THR A 178 7.06 8.30 -13.89
N PRO A 179 6.89 8.10 -12.56
CA PRO A 179 7.61 7.06 -11.83
C PRO A 179 7.18 5.65 -12.27
N GLU A 180 8.11 4.68 -12.26
CA GLU A 180 7.82 3.27 -12.56
C GLU A 180 6.94 2.63 -11.46
N PHE A 181 7.09 3.07 -10.21
CA PHE A 181 6.37 2.54 -9.06
C PHE A 181 5.79 3.65 -8.17
N ILE A 182 4.51 3.51 -7.82
CA ILE A 182 3.79 4.46 -6.97
C ILE A 182 3.21 3.71 -5.79
N ILE A 183 3.50 4.19 -4.59
CA ILE A 183 2.84 3.72 -3.37
C ILE A 183 1.70 4.70 -3.05
N ALA A 184 0.50 4.19 -2.86
CA ALA A 184 -0.67 4.98 -2.50
C ALA A 184 -1.25 4.46 -1.18
N ASP A 185 -1.04 5.20 -0.09
CA ASP A 185 -1.51 4.86 1.24
C ASP A 185 -2.79 5.63 1.56
N GLU A 186 -3.92 4.92 1.52
CA GLU A 186 -5.26 5.47 1.75
C GLU A 186 -5.58 6.72 0.90
N PRO A 187 -5.40 6.65 -0.44
CA PRO A 187 -5.46 7.83 -1.31
C PRO A 187 -6.89 8.37 -1.51
N THR A 188 -7.91 7.72 -0.98
CA THR A 188 -9.32 8.14 -1.09
C THR A 188 -10.00 8.31 0.27
N THR A 189 -9.27 8.19 1.37
CA THR A 189 -9.83 8.41 2.70
C THR A 189 -10.33 9.84 2.84
N ALA A 190 -11.45 10.02 3.55
CA ALA A 190 -12.11 11.30 3.79
C ALA A 190 -12.66 12.02 2.54
N LEU A 191 -12.91 11.28 1.45
CA LEU A 191 -13.64 11.76 0.28
C LEU A 191 -15.06 11.19 0.25
N ASP A 192 -16.02 11.91 -0.32
CA ASP A 192 -17.34 11.35 -0.61
C ASP A 192 -17.25 10.28 -1.71
N VAL A 193 -18.28 9.42 -1.79
CA VAL A 193 -18.29 8.25 -2.68
C VAL A 193 -18.15 8.62 -4.16
N ILE A 194 -18.69 9.77 -4.58
CA ILE A 194 -18.63 10.20 -5.98
C ILE A 194 -17.20 10.65 -6.30
N VAL A 195 -16.63 11.52 -5.48
CA VAL A 195 -15.26 12.01 -5.64
C VAL A 195 -14.23 10.87 -5.51
N GLN A 196 -14.45 9.93 -4.59
CA GLN A 196 -13.64 8.73 -4.45
C GLN A 196 -13.58 7.95 -5.77
N ARG A 197 -14.73 7.72 -6.42
CA ARG A 197 -14.77 7.03 -7.72
C ARG A 197 -13.97 7.77 -8.79
N ASP A 198 -14.08 9.09 -8.85
CA ASP A 198 -13.32 9.91 -9.81
C ASP A 198 -11.81 9.82 -9.57
N VAL A 199 -11.37 9.83 -8.31
CA VAL A 199 -9.96 9.65 -7.94
C VAL A 199 -9.45 8.25 -8.30
N LEU A 200 -10.24 7.20 -8.04
CA LEU A 200 -9.87 5.83 -8.43
C LEU A 200 -9.75 5.67 -9.96
N THR A 201 -10.66 6.31 -10.69
CA THR A 201 -10.63 6.34 -12.16
C THR A 201 -9.36 7.03 -12.66
N MET A 202 -9.03 8.19 -12.10
CA MET A 202 -7.79 8.91 -12.40
C MET A 202 -6.54 8.05 -12.16
N ILE A 203 -6.49 7.30 -11.05
CA ILE A 203 -5.37 6.38 -10.74
C ILE A 203 -5.27 5.27 -11.79
N ARG A 204 -6.39 4.68 -12.22
CA ARG A 204 -6.38 3.66 -13.29
C ARG A 204 -5.95 4.23 -14.63
N ASP A 205 -6.39 5.43 -14.98
CA ASP A 205 -6.00 6.09 -16.22
C ASP A 205 -4.49 6.38 -16.22
N ILE A 206 -3.95 6.91 -15.11
CA ILE A 206 -2.50 7.11 -14.93
C ILE A 206 -1.73 5.80 -15.09
N GLN A 207 -2.19 4.74 -14.42
CA GLN A 207 -1.55 3.43 -14.48
C GLN A 207 -1.48 2.90 -15.93
N ARG A 208 -2.58 3.02 -16.69
CA ARG A 208 -2.65 2.57 -18.09
C ARG A 208 -1.79 3.41 -19.02
N GLU A 209 -1.82 4.74 -18.87
CA GLU A 209 -1.09 5.66 -19.73
C GLU A 209 0.43 5.63 -19.48
N MET A 210 0.85 5.55 -18.23
CA MET A 210 2.27 5.60 -17.86
C MET A 210 2.93 4.23 -17.79
N GLY A 211 2.15 3.14 -17.71
CA GLY A 211 2.66 1.80 -17.45
C GLY A 211 3.23 1.63 -16.04
N SER A 212 2.98 2.58 -15.14
CA SER A 212 3.43 2.55 -13.75
C SER A 212 2.76 1.39 -13.00
N SER A 213 3.45 0.83 -12.02
CA SER A 213 2.84 -0.15 -11.10
C SER A 213 2.48 0.53 -9.79
N PHE A 214 1.44 0.05 -9.13
CA PHE A 214 0.93 0.63 -7.91
C PHE A 214 0.96 -0.39 -6.77
N LEU A 215 1.44 0.06 -5.61
CA LEU A 215 1.08 -0.55 -4.33
C LEU A 215 -0.05 0.30 -3.73
N PHE A 216 -1.27 -0.21 -3.80
CA PHE A 216 -2.46 0.48 -3.33
C PHE A 216 -2.85 -0.07 -1.96
N VAL A 217 -2.87 0.77 -0.93
CA VAL A 217 -3.22 0.36 0.43
C VAL A 217 -4.50 1.06 0.86
N THR A 218 -5.48 0.27 1.28
CA THR A 218 -6.70 0.78 1.89
C THR A 218 -7.25 -0.26 2.87
N HIS A 219 -8.10 0.19 3.78
CA HIS A 219 -8.89 -0.71 4.61
C HIS A 219 -10.26 -1.04 3.98
N ASP A 220 -10.65 -0.34 2.92
CA ASP A 220 -11.90 -0.56 2.20
C ASP A 220 -11.74 -1.61 1.09
N MET A 221 -12.31 -2.80 1.31
CA MET A 221 -12.29 -3.87 0.32
C MET A 221 -13.11 -3.52 -0.94
N GLY A 222 -14.17 -2.70 -0.85
CA GLY A 222 -14.92 -2.25 -2.02
C GLY A 222 -14.08 -1.41 -2.99
N VAL A 223 -13.16 -0.60 -2.44
CA VAL A 223 -12.16 0.12 -3.25
C VAL A 223 -11.22 -0.86 -3.95
N HIS A 224 -10.71 -1.85 -3.23
CA HIS A 224 -9.85 -2.87 -3.82
C HIS A 224 -10.53 -3.63 -4.97
N ALA A 225 -11.81 -3.97 -4.82
CA ALA A 225 -12.59 -4.62 -5.87
C ALA A 225 -12.66 -3.80 -7.17
N THR A 226 -12.51 -2.48 -7.08
CA THR A 226 -12.59 -1.56 -8.24
C THR A 226 -11.23 -1.33 -8.90
N VAL A 227 -10.15 -1.24 -8.10
CA VAL A 227 -8.86 -0.71 -8.57
C VAL A 227 -7.74 -1.75 -8.66
N SER A 228 -7.77 -2.79 -7.83
CA SER A 228 -6.64 -3.73 -7.68
C SER A 228 -6.76 -4.91 -8.64
N ASP A 229 -5.65 -5.35 -9.20
CA ASP A 229 -5.57 -6.55 -10.05
C ASP A 229 -5.35 -7.81 -9.19
N ARG A 230 -4.49 -7.69 -8.17
CA ARG A 230 -4.23 -8.71 -7.14
C ARG A 230 -4.23 -8.05 -5.77
N ILE A 231 -4.59 -8.81 -4.74
CA ILE A 231 -4.67 -8.30 -3.37
C ILE A 231 -3.93 -9.24 -2.42
N GLY A 232 -3.08 -8.67 -1.58
CA GLY A 232 -2.52 -9.31 -0.39
C GLY A 232 -3.25 -8.87 0.87
N ILE A 233 -3.71 -9.85 1.66
CA ILE A 233 -4.35 -9.63 2.95
C ILE A 233 -3.30 -9.73 4.05
N VAL A 234 -3.09 -8.63 4.76
CA VAL A 234 -2.19 -8.56 5.90
C VAL A 234 -3.00 -8.67 7.18
N TYR A 235 -2.63 -9.62 8.03
CA TYR A 235 -3.17 -9.77 9.37
C TYR A 235 -2.03 -9.82 10.38
N ALA A 236 -2.11 -8.95 11.38
CA ALA A 236 -1.16 -8.88 12.48
C ALA A 236 0.31 -9.02 12.01
N GLY A 237 0.74 -8.19 11.07
CA GLY A 237 2.10 -8.12 10.56
C GLY A 237 2.53 -9.22 9.60
N ARG A 238 1.62 -10.12 9.21
CA ARG A 238 1.89 -11.24 8.28
C ARG A 238 0.97 -11.19 7.07
N LEU A 239 1.47 -11.63 5.92
CA LEU A 239 0.65 -11.88 4.73
C LEU A 239 -0.06 -13.22 4.91
N VAL A 240 -1.40 -13.21 4.99
CA VAL A 240 -2.19 -14.43 5.28
C VAL A 240 -2.86 -15.01 4.05
N GLU A 241 -3.12 -14.19 3.04
CA GLU A 241 -3.67 -14.61 1.75
C GLU A 241 -3.25 -13.63 0.66
N GLU A 242 -3.00 -14.13 -0.54
CA GLU A 242 -2.76 -13.33 -1.75
C GLU A 242 -3.47 -14.00 -2.91
N ALA A 243 -4.26 -13.26 -3.68
CA ALA A 243 -4.99 -13.80 -4.83
C ALA A 243 -5.39 -12.71 -5.83
N PRO A 244 -5.63 -13.04 -7.11
CA PRO A 244 -6.28 -12.12 -8.04
C PRO A 244 -7.60 -11.62 -7.45
N THR A 245 -7.91 -10.34 -7.65
CA THR A 245 -9.05 -9.68 -7.00
C THR A 245 -10.33 -10.50 -7.16
N ALA A 246 -10.70 -10.88 -8.38
CA ALA A 246 -11.91 -11.68 -8.63
C ALA A 246 -11.96 -12.99 -7.82
N LYS A 247 -10.84 -13.70 -7.66
CA LYS A 247 -10.76 -14.95 -6.89
C LYS A 247 -10.82 -14.70 -5.39
N LEU A 248 -10.21 -13.63 -4.90
CA LEU A 248 -10.26 -13.27 -3.48
C LEU A 248 -11.69 -12.97 -3.02
N PHE A 249 -12.48 -12.25 -3.83
CA PHE A 249 -13.88 -11.95 -3.50
C PHE A 249 -14.83 -13.13 -3.71
N SER A 250 -14.61 -13.97 -4.73
CA SER A 250 -15.51 -15.08 -5.05
C SER A 250 -15.24 -16.34 -4.21
N ALA A 251 -13.98 -16.61 -3.87
CA ALA A 251 -13.57 -17.82 -3.17
C ALA A 251 -12.38 -17.56 -2.22
N PRO A 252 -12.56 -16.72 -1.18
CA PRO A 252 -11.50 -16.47 -0.19
C PRO A 252 -11.16 -17.74 0.59
N LEU A 253 -9.89 -18.01 0.78
CA LEU A 253 -9.38 -19.23 1.41
C LEU A 253 -9.20 -19.08 2.91
N HIS A 254 -8.51 -18.02 3.34
CA HIS A 254 -8.18 -17.83 4.74
C HIS A 254 -9.45 -17.42 5.52
N PRO A 255 -9.73 -18.00 6.70
CA PRO A 255 -10.94 -17.68 7.48
C PRO A 255 -11.10 -16.19 7.81
N TYR A 256 -9.99 -15.48 8.04
CA TYR A 256 -9.98 -14.01 8.17
C TYR A 256 -10.49 -13.30 6.90
N THR A 257 -10.00 -13.68 5.72
CA THR A 257 -10.44 -13.11 4.44
C THR A 257 -11.91 -13.44 4.15
N GLN A 258 -12.35 -14.65 4.50
CA GLN A 258 -13.77 -15.07 4.43
C GLN A 258 -14.64 -14.11 5.25
N HIS A 259 -14.20 -13.71 6.45
CA HIS A 259 -14.90 -12.71 7.25
C HIS A 259 -14.85 -11.31 6.61
N LEU A 260 -13.69 -10.83 6.17
CA LEU A 260 -13.58 -9.51 5.53
C LEU A 260 -14.52 -9.37 4.33
N VAL A 261 -14.55 -10.36 3.44
CA VAL A 261 -15.43 -10.37 2.27
C VAL A 261 -16.89 -10.60 2.68
N GLY A 262 -17.14 -11.51 3.63
CA GLY A 262 -18.47 -11.80 4.15
C GLY A 262 -19.14 -10.62 4.87
N SER A 263 -18.37 -9.65 5.37
CA SER A 263 -18.90 -8.44 6.00
C SER A 263 -19.28 -7.32 5.00
N LEU A 264 -18.99 -7.46 3.69
CA LEU A 264 -19.24 -6.41 2.69
C LEU A 264 -20.66 -6.38 2.12
N PRO A 265 -21.44 -5.29 2.28
CA PRO A 265 -22.85 -5.22 1.84
C PRO A 265 -23.06 -5.70 0.40
N LYS A 266 -24.15 -6.42 0.17
CA LYS A 266 -24.57 -6.99 -1.12
C LYS A 266 -25.88 -6.33 -1.46
N ILE A 267 -25.98 -5.80 -2.67
CA ILE A 267 -27.21 -5.14 -3.14
C ILE A 267 -28.34 -6.19 -3.14
N GLY A 268 -29.46 -5.85 -2.52
CA GLY A 268 -30.63 -6.73 -2.43
C GLY A 268 -30.59 -7.81 -1.34
N ASP A 269 -29.53 -7.84 -0.52
CA ASP A 269 -29.43 -8.77 0.61
C ASP A 269 -29.64 -8.01 1.95
N PRO A 270 -30.81 -8.15 2.60
CA PRO A 270 -31.10 -7.47 3.86
C PRO A 270 -30.53 -8.19 5.08
N SER A 271 -29.83 -9.32 4.91
CA SER A 271 -29.33 -10.10 6.04
C SER A 271 -28.30 -9.34 6.88
N THR A 272 -28.38 -9.51 8.20
CA THR A 272 -27.37 -9.01 9.11
C THR A 272 -26.10 -9.82 8.96
N ARG A 273 -24.98 -9.12 8.82
CA ARG A 273 -23.68 -9.78 8.64
C ARG A 273 -23.05 -10.01 9.99
N PRO A 274 -22.58 -11.23 10.29
CA PRO A 274 -21.85 -11.48 11.51
C PRO A 274 -20.57 -10.66 11.51
N SER A 275 -20.36 -9.88 12.57
CA SER A 275 -19.09 -9.23 12.83
C SER A 275 -18.07 -10.27 13.33
N LEU A 276 -16.81 -10.07 12.99
CA LEU A 276 -15.75 -10.92 13.50
C LEU A 276 -15.52 -10.62 14.99
N GLU A 277 -15.78 -11.60 15.84
CA GLU A 277 -15.64 -11.46 17.30
C GLU A 277 -14.18 -11.25 17.75
N GLY A 278 -14.04 -10.74 18.97
CA GLY A 278 -12.76 -10.47 19.60
C GLY A 278 -12.08 -9.18 19.15
N ARG A 279 -10.82 -9.00 19.55
CA ARG A 279 -10.00 -7.82 19.20
C ARG A 279 -8.74 -8.25 18.46
N PRO A 280 -8.20 -7.42 17.54
CA PRO A 280 -6.89 -7.67 16.94
C PRO A 280 -5.82 -7.93 18.02
N PRO A 281 -4.88 -8.86 17.78
CA PRO A 281 -3.86 -9.19 18.75
C PRO A 281 -2.91 -8.01 18.99
N ASN A 282 -2.34 -7.96 20.20
CA ASN A 282 -1.26 -7.03 20.50
C ASN A 282 0.01 -7.45 19.74
N LEU A 283 0.53 -6.59 18.87
CA LEU A 283 1.74 -6.90 18.08
C LEU A 283 3.04 -6.87 18.89
N ALA A 284 3.00 -6.40 20.14
CA ALA A 284 4.12 -6.54 21.08
C ALA A 284 4.20 -7.94 21.69
N VAL A 285 3.06 -8.63 21.79
CA VAL A 285 2.95 -10.00 22.32
C VAL A 285 1.96 -10.76 21.42
N PRO A 286 2.34 -11.04 20.16
CA PRO A 286 1.45 -11.74 19.25
C PRO A 286 1.23 -13.19 19.72
N PRO A 287 0.05 -13.78 19.48
CA PRO A 287 -0.18 -15.19 19.75
C PRO A 287 0.85 -16.07 19.04
N GLU A 288 1.21 -17.19 19.67
CA GLU A 288 2.04 -18.22 19.05
C GLU A 288 1.32 -18.86 17.86
N GLY A 289 2.11 -19.44 16.95
CA GLY A 289 1.62 -20.05 15.73
C GLY A 289 0.87 -19.10 14.79
N CYS A 290 -0.32 -19.51 14.34
CA CYS A 290 -1.20 -18.68 13.53
C CYS A 290 -1.73 -17.51 14.36
N ARG A 291 -1.34 -16.28 14.04
CA ARG A 291 -1.78 -15.08 14.78
C ARG A 291 -3.31 -14.87 14.80
N PHE A 292 -4.04 -15.50 13.88
CA PHE A 292 -5.51 -15.45 13.80
C PHE A 292 -6.22 -16.53 14.62
N HIS A 293 -5.52 -17.56 15.11
CA HIS A 293 -6.15 -18.69 15.81
C HIS A 293 -7.07 -18.33 16.98
N PRO A 294 -6.84 -17.24 17.76
CA PRO A 294 -7.74 -16.89 18.87
C PRO A 294 -9.13 -16.42 18.40
N ARG A 295 -9.24 -15.94 17.15
CA ARG A 295 -10.48 -15.44 16.52
C ARG A 295 -10.98 -16.36 15.40
N CYS A 296 -10.27 -17.43 15.10
CA CYS A 296 -10.57 -18.28 13.95
C CYS A 296 -11.66 -19.30 14.29
N PRO A 297 -12.80 -19.33 13.56
CA PRO A 297 -13.84 -20.33 13.78
C PRO A 297 -13.41 -21.74 13.32
N LYS A 298 -12.35 -21.83 12.51
CA LYS A 298 -11.75 -23.08 12.00
C LYS A 298 -10.42 -23.40 12.69
N ARG A 299 -10.24 -22.96 13.94
CA ARG A 299 -9.00 -23.23 14.69
C ARG A 299 -8.81 -24.75 14.91
N MET A 300 -7.56 -25.19 14.85
CA MET A 300 -7.13 -26.56 15.12
C MET A 300 -5.95 -26.49 16.12
N ASP A 301 -5.60 -27.61 16.76
CA ASP A 301 -4.55 -27.61 17.78
C ASP A 301 -3.18 -27.18 17.24
N ILE A 302 -2.86 -27.52 16.00
CA ILE A 302 -1.63 -27.09 15.32
C ILE A 302 -1.56 -25.55 15.16
N CYS A 303 -2.71 -24.86 15.10
CA CYS A 303 -2.77 -23.42 14.84
C CYS A 303 -2.20 -22.57 15.99
N SER A 304 -2.23 -23.06 17.24
CA SER A 304 -1.61 -22.36 18.37
C SER A 304 -0.12 -22.69 18.54
N GLN A 305 0.37 -23.75 17.89
CA GLN A 305 1.71 -24.28 18.07
C GLN A 305 2.67 -23.90 16.94
N LYS A 306 2.18 -23.90 15.69
CA LYS A 306 2.98 -23.65 14.49
C LYS A 306 2.45 -22.47 13.70
N VAL A 307 3.36 -21.74 13.08
CA VAL A 307 3.01 -20.69 12.12
C VAL A 307 2.69 -21.37 10.80
N PRO A 308 1.50 -21.14 10.20
CA PRO A 308 1.20 -21.70 8.88
C PRO A 308 2.12 -21.05 7.83
N PRO A 309 2.81 -21.86 7.01
CA PRO A 309 3.62 -21.33 5.92
C PRO A 309 2.73 -20.71 4.84
N LEU A 310 3.20 -19.64 4.21
CA LEU A 310 2.52 -19.06 3.04
C LEU A 310 2.83 -19.93 1.83
N VAL A 311 1.88 -20.78 1.42
CA VAL A 311 2.06 -21.71 0.28
C VAL A 311 1.24 -21.29 -0.91
N THR A 312 1.69 -21.68 -2.11
CA THR A 312 0.94 -21.50 -3.36
C THR A 312 -0.01 -22.67 -3.52
N VAL A 313 -1.32 -22.42 -3.53
CA VAL A 313 -2.35 -23.48 -3.73
C VAL A 313 -2.77 -23.59 -5.19
N GLU A 314 -2.70 -22.48 -5.93
CA GLU A 314 -2.97 -22.37 -7.36
C GLU A 314 -2.07 -21.25 -7.92
N PRO A 315 -1.79 -21.21 -9.23
CA PRO A 315 -1.03 -20.11 -9.83
C PRO A 315 -1.59 -18.73 -9.44
N GLY A 316 -0.75 -17.91 -8.82
CA GLY A 316 -1.12 -16.57 -8.35
C GLY A 316 -1.97 -16.52 -7.07
N ARG A 317 -2.25 -17.67 -6.43
CA ARG A 317 -2.99 -17.76 -5.17
C ARG A 317 -2.14 -18.38 -4.08
N ARG A 318 -1.88 -17.61 -3.02
CA ARG A 318 -1.12 -18.04 -1.85
C ARG A 318 -1.94 -17.88 -0.59
N VAL A 319 -1.78 -18.80 0.35
CA VAL A 319 -2.48 -18.75 1.65
C VAL A 319 -1.62 -19.32 2.76
N ALA A 320 -1.71 -18.73 3.94
CA ALA A 320 -1.07 -19.21 5.17
C ALA A 320 -2.14 -19.76 6.12
N CYS A 321 -2.64 -20.98 5.86
CA CYS A 321 -3.70 -21.58 6.68
C CYS A 321 -3.67 -23.12 6.66
N PHE A 322 -3.50 -23.76 7.82
CA PHE A 322 -3.51 -25.23 7.95
C PHE A 322 -4.84 -25.87 7.51
N ALA A 323 -5.98 -25.17 7.68
CA ALA A 323 -7.27 -25.69 7.24
C ALA A 323 -7.41 -25.81 5.71
N VAL A 324 -6.50 -25.20 4.94
CA VAL A 324 -6.46 -25.26 3.48
C VAL A 324 -5.34 -26.17 2.99
N THR A 325 -4.18 -26.14 3.65
CA THR A 325 -2.98 -26.88 3.25
C THR A 325 -2.91 -28.29 3.82
N GLY A 326 -3.68 -28.58 4.87
CA GLY A 326 -3.49 -29.75 5.73
C GLY A 326 -2.23 -29.64 6.60
N ASP A 327 -1.98 -30.67 7.41
CA ASP A 327 -0.76 -30.84 8.23
C ASP A 327 0.47 -31.21 7.38
N GLN A 328 0.34 -31.21 6.05
CA GLN A 328 1.45 -31.50 5.14
C GLN A 328 2.37 -30.27 5.04
N LEU A 329 3.21 -30.10 6.06
CA LEU A 329 4.56 -29.51 6.02
C LEU A 329 5.32 -29.80 7.33
#